data_AF-A0A377K325-F1
#
_entry.id   AF-A0A377K325-F1
#
_cell.length_a   1.000
_cell.length_b   1.000
_cell.length_c   1.000
_cell.angle_alpha   90.00
_cell.angle_beta   90.00
_cell.angle_gamma   90.00
#
_symmetry.space_group_name_H-M   'P 1'
#
loop_
_entity.id
_entity.type
_entity.pdbx_description
1 polymer ?
#
loop_
_entity_poly.entity_id
_entity_poly.type
_entity_poly.pdbx_seq_one_letter_code
_entity_poly.pdbx_strand_id
1 'polypeptide(L)'
;MLVGARLNWLLAHGKKGWAADTQFIQLDIEPQEIDSNRPIAVPVVGDIASSMQGMLAELKQNTFTTPLVWRDILNIHKQQNAQKMHEKLSTDTQPLNYFNALGAVRDVLRENQDIYLVNEGANTLDNARNIIDMYKPRRRLDCGTWGVMGIGMGYAIGASVTSGSPVVAIEGDSAFGFSGMEIETICRYNLPVTIVIF
;
A
#
# COMPACT_ATOMS: atom_id res chain seq x y z
N MET A 1 -0.61 15.05 -9.14
CA MET A 1 -1.62 15.42 -8.15
C MET A 1 -1.46 14.51 -6.95
N LEU A 2 -1.11 15.08 -5.80
CA LEU A 2 -1.01 14.40 -4.52
C LEU A 2 -2.38 14.51 -3.82
N VAL A 3 -2.89 13.41 -3.29
CA VAL A 3 -4.19 13.35 -2.60
C VAL A 3 -4.00 12.67 -1.26
N GLY A 4 -3.87 13.45 -0.17
CA GLY A 4 -3.53 12.93 1.15
C GLY A 4 -2.18 12.21 1.21
N ALA A 5 -1.21 12.67 0.41
CA ALA A 5 0.10 12.05 0.26
C ALA A 5 1.20 13.11 0.37
N ARG A 6 2.01 13.01 1.44
CA ARG A 6 3.12 13.93 1.71
C ARG A 6 4.32 13.63 0.81
N LEU A 7 5.04 14.67 0.39
CA LEU A 7 6.34 14.54 -0.28
C LEU A 7 7.45 14.22 0.73
N ASN A 8 7.26 13.20 1.55
CA ASN A 8 8.26 12.76 2.51
C ASN A 8 9.24 11.74 1.88
N TRP A 9 9.95 11.00 2.72
CA TRP A 9 10.96 10.03 2.29
C TRP A 9 10.41 8.92 1.39
N LEU A 10 9.13 8.53 1.55
CA LEU A 10 8.47 7.51 0.72
C LEU A 10 8.37 7.93 -0.76
N LEU A 11 8.27 9.23 -1.02
CA LEU A 11 8.26 9.82 -2.35
C LEU A 11 9.60 10.50 -2.70
N ALA A 12 10.68 10.14 -2.00
CA ALA A 12 12.02 10.70 -2.17
C ALA A 12 12.03 12.24 -2.17
N HIS A 13 11.15 12.85 -1.38
CA HIS A 13 10.96 14.29 -1.26
C HIS A 13 10.62 15.04 -2.56
N GLY A 14 10.09 14.35 -3.58
CA GLY A 14 9.87 14.96 -4.90
C GLY A 14 11.19 15.35 -5.59
N LYS A 15 12.29 14.65 -5.26
CA LYS A 15 13.65 14.93 -5.76
C LYS A 15 14.18 13.76 -6.59
N LYS A 16 14.86 12.78 -5.97
CA LYS A 16 15.52 11.68 -6.69
C LYS A 16 14.49 10.84 -7.46
N GLY A 17 14.70 10.66 -8.76
CA GLY A 17 13.80 9.91 -9.64
C GLY A 17 12.62 10.70 -10.19
N TRP A 18 12.47 11.97 -9.82
CA TRP A 18 11.45 12.88 -10.36
C TRP A 18 12.01 13.72 -11.51
N ALA A 19 11.13 14.20 -12.39
CA ALA A 19 11.49 15.21 -13.39
C ALA A 19 11.90 16.51 -12.69
N ALA A 20 12.85 17.25 -13.27
CA ALA A 20 13.49 18.41 -12.64
C ALA A 20 12.50 19.53 -12.26
N ASP A 21 11.42 19.67 -13.01
CA ASP A 21 10.45 20.77 -13.01
C ASP A 21 9.00 20.28 -12.79
N THR A 22 8.83 19.14 -12.10
CA THR A 22 7.50 18.59 -11.79
C THR A 22 6.61 19.65 -11.11
N GLN A 23 5.44 19.91 -11.68
CA GLN A 23 4.42 20.78 -11.07
C GLN A 23 3.47 19.97 -10.20
N PHE A 24 3.32 20.37 -8.93
CA PHE A 24 2.47 19.66 -7.97
C PHE A 24 1.14 20.39 -7.75
N ILE A 25 0.06 19.61 -7.80
CA ILE A 25 -1.23 19.91 -7.19
C ILE A 25 -1.29 19.05 -5.92
N GLN A 26 -1.60 19.62 -4.76
CA GLN A 26 -1.67 18.88 -3.51
C GLN A 26 -2.99 19.15 -2.78
N LEU A 27 -3.75 18.08 -2.56
CA LEU A 27 -4.94 18.08 -1.72
C LEU A 27 -4.54 17.56 -0.34
N ASP A 28 -4.60 18.44 0.66
CA ASP A 28 -4.31 18.10 2.05
C ASP A 28 -5.18 18.96 2.98
N ILE A 29 -5.53 18.42 4.14
CA ILE A 29 -6.28 19.18 5.15
C ILE A 29 -5.35 20.08 5.96
N GLU A 30 -4.07 19.74 6.03
CA GLU A 30 -3.07 20.47 6.82
C GLU A 30 -2.38 21.55 5.95
N PRO A 31 -2.70 22.85 6.12
CA PRO A 31 -2.07 23.91 5.34
C PRO A 31 -0.55 23.99 5.56
N GLN A 32 -0.05 23.58 6.74
CA GLN A 32 1.37 23.60 7.07
C GLN A 32 2.20 22.55 6.30
N GLU A 33 1.56 21.56 5.69
CA GLU A 33 2.24 20.56 4.87
C GLU A 33 2.54 21.09 3.45
N ILE A 34 1.86 22.15 3.02
CA ILE A 34 2.14 22.79 1.73
C ILE A 34 3.55 23.41 1.76
N ASP A 35 4.29 23.23 0.66
CA ASP A 35 5.67 23.68 0.49
C ASP A 35 6.70 23.06 1.46
N SER A 36 6.33 22.00 2.20
CA SER A 36 7.22 21.32 3.16
C SER A 36 8.51 20.78 2.52
N ASN A 37 8.46 20.38 1.24
CA ASN A 37 9.59 19.76 0.54
C ASN A 37 9.91 20.36 -0.83
N ARG A 38 8.88 20.63 -1.64
CA ARG A 38 8.97 21.24 -2.98
C ARG A 38 7.87 22.30 -3.08
N PRO A 39 8.06 23.38 -3.84
CA PRO A 39 6.98 24.32 -4.12
C PRO A 39 5.78 23.62 -4.75
N ILE A 40 4.59 23.86 -4.20
CA ILE A 40 3.31 23.33 -4.66
C ILE A 40 2.67 24.40 -5.55
N ALA A 41 2.54 24.10 -6.85
CA ALA A 41 2.01 25.03 -7.82
C ALA A 41 0.52 25.36 -7.57
N VAL A 42 -0.26 24.37 -7.12
CA VAL A 42 -1.69 24.53 -6.81
C VAL A 42 -2.02 23.81 -5.50
N PRO A 43 -1.95 24.49 -4.35
CA PRO A 43 -2.43 23.94 -3.09
C PRO A 43 -3.96 23.96 -3.05
N VAL A 44 -4.56 22.83 -2.66
CA VAL A 44 -6.00 22.68 -2.44
C VAL A 44 -6.19 22.25 -0.99
N VAL A 45 -6.30 23.23 -0.09
CA VAL A 45 -6.39 22.98 1.35
C VAL A 45 -7.83 22.70 1.76
N GLY A 46 -8.06 21.53 2.35
CA GLY A 46 -9.37 21.10 2.83
C GLY A 46 -9.43 19.58 3.02
N ASP A 47 -10.54 19.09 3.58
CA ASP A 47 -10.74 17.64 3.61
C ASP A 47 -10.82 17.07 2.18
N ILE A 48 -10.30 15.86 1.99
CA ILE A 48 -10.19 15.25 0.67
C ILE A 48 -11.56 15.00 0.05
N ALA A 49 -12.59 14.69 0.84
CA ALA A 49 -13.92 14.38 0.30
C ALA A 49 -14.58 15.62 -0.32
N SER A 50 -14.62 16.73 0.41
CA SER A 50 -15.14 18.00 -0.08
C SER A 50 -14.33 18.53 -1.28
N SER A 51 -13.00 18.43 -1.19
CA SER A 51 -12.10 18.84 -2.28
C SER A 51 -12.37 18.03 -3.56
N MET A 52 -12.53 16.70 -3.45
CA MET A 52 -12.83 15.85 -4.60
C MET A 52 -14.24 16.08 -5.17
N GLN A 53 -15.23 16.43 -4.34
CA GLN A 53 -16.55 16.82 -4.83
C GLN A 53 -16.47 18.09 -5.70
N GLY A 54 -15.73 19.10 -5.25
CA GLY A 54 -15.47 20.32 -6.02
C GLY A 54 -14.72 20.03 -7.32
N MET A 55 -13.63 19.24 -7.26
CA MET A 55 -12.84 18.86 -8.43
C MET A 55 -13.66 18.09 -9.48
N LEU A 56 -14.54 17.18 -9.05
CA LEU A 56 -15.43 16.44 -9.96
C LEU A 56 -16.49 17.35 -10.59
N ALA A 57 -17.07 18.27 -9.82
CA ALA A 57 -18.03 19.24 -10.33
C ALA A 57 -17.39 20.16 -11.39
N GLU A 58 -16.18 20.65 -11.12
CA GLU A 58 -15.39 21.46 -12.06
C GLU A 58 -15.03 20.67 -13.32
N LEU A 59 -14.53 19.44 -13.16
CA LEU A 59 -14.21 18.57 -14.31
C LEU A 59 -15.43 18.29 -15.19
N LYS A 60 -16.64 18.21 -14.60
CA LYS A 60 -17.88 18.02 -15.36
C LYS A 60 -18.21 19.24 -16.24
N GLN A 61 -17.88 20.44 -15.80
CA GLN A 61 -18.04 21.67 -16.60
C GLN A 61 -16.90 21.83 -17.61
N ASN A 62 -15.70 21.36 -17.27
CA ASN A 62 -14.47 21.57 -18.02
C ASN A 62 -13.78 20.23 -18.33
N THR A 63 -14.49 19.37 -19.08
CA THR A 63 -14.01 18.02 -19.36
C THR A 63 -12.70 18.03 -20.14
N PHE A 64 -11.75 17.23 -19.72
CA PHE A 64 -10.55 16.91 -20.49
C PHE A 64 -10.25 15.41 -20.38
N THR A 65 -9.40 14.91 -21.28
CA THR A 65 -8.88 13.56 -21.20
C THR A 65 -7.36 13.59 -21.26
N THR A 66 -6.72 12.71 -20.51
CA THR A 66 -5.26 12.60 -20.54
C THR A 66 -4.79 12.12 -21.92
N PRO A 67 -3.68 12.67 -22.46
CA PRO A 67 -3.15 12.26 -23.75
C PRO A 67 -3.02 10.74 -23.86
N LEU A 68 -3.52 10.16 -24.96
CA LEU A 68 -3.51 8.71 -25.16
C LEU A 68 -2.09 8.15 -25.22
N VAL A 69 -1.19 8.84 -25.93
CA VAL A 69 0.23 8.47 -26.04
C VAL A 69 0.91 8.29 -24.68
N TRP A 70 0.56 9.12 -23.69
CA TRP A 70 1.11 9.00 -22.34
C TRP A 70 0.63 7.73 -21.65
N ARG A 71 -0.67 7.42 -21.77
CA ARG A 71 -1.24 6.18 -21.23
C ARG A 71 -0.64 4.93 -21.89
N ASP A 72 -0.39 4.98 -23.19
CA ASP A 72 0.19 3.86 -23.93
C ASP A 72 1.65 3.61 -23.54
N ILE A 73 2.47 4.67 -23.41
CA ILE A 73 3.85 4.55 -22.93
C ILE A 73 3.90 3.96 -21.52
N LEU A 74 3.00 4.38 -20.62
CA LEU A 74 2.90 3.78 -19.28
C LEU A 74 2.53 2.30 -19.34
N ASN A 75 1.60 1.92 -20.22
CA ASN A 75 1.20 0.52 -20.39
C ASN A 75 2.36 -0.37 -20.88
N ILE A 76 3.20 0.13 -21.79
CA ILE A 76 4.38 -0.58 -22.27
C ILE A 76 5.34 -0.88 -21.10
N HIS A 77 5.67 0.13 -20.29
CA HIS A 77 6.57 -0.05 -19.14
C HIS A 77 5.97 -0.97 -18.06
N LYS A 78 4.66 -0.86 -17.82
CA LYS A 78 3.94 -1.78 -16.93
C LYS A 78 4.03 -3.22 -17.42
N GLN A 79 3.83 -3.47 -18.72
CA GLN A 79 3.90 -4.81 -19.31
C GLN A 79 5.28 -5.43 -19.15
N GLN A 80 6.34 -4.67 -19.40
CA GLN A 80 7.73 -5.14 -19.23
C GLN A 80 8.03 -5.54 -17.77
N ASN A 81 7.58 -4.73 -16.80
CA ASN A 81 7.77 -5.04 -15.39
C ASN A 81 6.91 -6.23 -14.94
N ALA A 82 5.67 -6.32 -15.42
CA ALA A 82 4.76 -7.42 -15.12
C ALA A 82 5.32 -8.75 -15.64
N GLN A 83 5.90 -8.77 -16.83
CA GLN A 83 6.55 -9.97 -17.39
C GLN A 83 7.68 -10.46 -16.47
N LYS A 84 8.62 -9.58 -16.10
CA LYS A 84 9.73 -9.92 -15.20
C LYS A 84 9.25 -10.39 -13.82
N MET A 85 8.18 -9.78 -13.31
CA MET A 85 7.58 -10.21 -12.05
C MET A 85 6.96 -11.60 -12.20
N HIS A 86 6.20 -11.84 -13.27
CA HIS A 86 5.53 -13.13 -13.51
C HIS A 86 6.53 -14.28 -13.57
N GLU A 87 7.66 -14.10 -14.26
CA GLU A 87 8.76 -15.08 -14.31
C GLU A 87 9.28 -15.44 -12.91
N LYS A 88 9.45 -14.46 -12.02
CA LYS A 88 9.90 -14.71 -10.64
C LYS A 88 8.84 -15.45 -9.81
N LEU A 89 7.56 -15.13 -10.00
CA LEU A 89 6.45 -15.72 -9.25
C LEU A 89 6.19 -17.18 -9.65
N SER A 90 6.41 -17.53 -10.93
CA SER A 90 6.11 -18.87 -11.46
C SER A 90 7.27 -19.85 -11.39
N THR A 91 8.47 -19.40 -11.03
CA THR A 91 9.66 -20.25 -10.91
C THR A 91 9.71 -20.91 -9.53
N ASP A 92 9.54 -22.23 -9.49
CA ASP A 92 9.70 -23.01 -8.26
C ASP A 92 11.17 -23.09 -7.83
N THR A 93 11.43 -23.03 -6.53
CA THR A 93 12.78 -23.10 -5.95
C THR A 93 12.79 -23.87 -4.64
N GLN A 94 13.92 -24.49 -4.33
CA GLN A 94 14.18 -25.13 -3.04
C GLN A 94 15.49 -24.59 -2.45
N PRO A 95 15.45 -23.88 -1.29
CA PRO A 95 14.25 -23.48 -0.55
C PRO A 95 13.37 -22.47 -1.31
N LEU A 96 12.15 -22.23 -0.80
CA LEU A 96 11.29 -21.16 -1.31
C LEU A 96 12.01 -19.81 -1.20
N ASN A 97 11.68 -18.91 -2.12
CA ASN A 97 12.06 -17.51 -2.03
C ASN A 97 10.80 -16.64 -1.85
N TYR A 98 10.96 -15.34 -1.62
CA TYR A 98 9.82 -14.44 -1.40
C TYR A 98 8.82 -14.44 -2.56
N PHE A 99 9.27 -14.56 -3.81
CA PHE A 99 8.40 -14.44 -4.98
C PHE A 99 7.47 -15.65 -5.12
N ASN A 100 7.99 -16.88 -5.14
CA ASN A 100 7.12 -18.05 -5.29
C ASN A 100 6.27 -18.31 -4.04
N ALA A 101 6.79 -18.07 -2.84
CA ALA A 101 6.01 -18.13 -1.60
C ALA A 101 4.86 -17.10 -1.59
N LEU A 102 5.12 -15.81 -1.88
CA LEU A 102 4.07 -14.80 -1.97
C LEU A 102 3.16 -14.99 -3.19
N GLY A 103 3.64 -15.64 -4.26
CA GLY A 103 2.83 -16.06 -5.39
C GLY A 103 1.71 -17.01 -4.97
N ALA A 104 2.03 -18.00 -4.13
CA ALA A 104 1.04 -18.89 -3.54
C ALA A 104 0.07 -18.14 -2.62
N VAL A 105 0.56 -17.23 -1.77
CA VAL A 105 -0.30 -16.39 -0.91
C VAL A 105 -1.25 -15.54 -1.75
N ARG A 106 -0.74 -14.87 -2.79
CA ARG A 106 -1.54 -14.04 -3.72
C ARG A 106 -2.68 -14.83 -4.34
N ASP A 107 -2.42 -16.05 -4.78
CA ASP A 107 -3.44 -16.88 -5.44
C ASP A 107 -4.58 -17.25 -4.47
N VAL A 108 -4.27 -17.55 -3.20
CA VAL A 108 -5.29 -17.78 -2.17
C VAL A 108 -6.07 -16.50 -1.83
N LEU A 109 -5.38 -15.37 -1.66
CA LEU A 109 -6.04 -14.10 -1.27
C LEU A 109 -6.90 -13.51 -2.39
N ARG A 110 -6.61 -13.82 -3.66
CA ARG A 110 -7.43 -13.42 -4.82
C ARG A 110 -8.86 -13.95 -4.70
N GLU A 111 -9.02 -15.15 -4.18
CA GLU A 111 -10.32 -15.80 -3.96
C GLU A 111 -10.98 -15.38 -2.63
N ASN A 112 -10.27 -14.61 -1.79
CA ASN A 112 -10.69 -14.22 -0.44
C ASN A 112 -10.61 -12.70 -0.24
N GLN A 113 -11.26 -11.93 -1.13
CA GLN A 113 -11.15 -10.46 -1.18
C GLN A 113 -11.78 -9.72 0.01
N ASP A 114 -12.43 -10.44 0.93
CA ASP A 114 -13.03 -9.90 2.15
C ASP A 114 -12.08 -9.84 3.35
N ILE A 115 -10.86 -10.35 3.23
CA ILE A 115 -9.86 -10.29 4.30
C ILE A 115 -9.32 -8.87 4.55
N TYR A 116 -8.73 -8.70 5.73
CA TYR A 116 -7.71 -7.69 5.98
C TYR A 116 -6.32 -8.31 5.84
N LEU A 117 -5.38 -7.52 5.32
CA LEU A 117 -3.97 -7.85 5.20
C LEU A 117 -3.17 -6.97 6.15
N VAL A 118 -2.56 -7.58 7.15
CA VAL A 118 -1.50 -6.96 7.95
C VAL A 118 -0.15 -7.41 7.39
N ASN A 119 0.83 -6.51 7.32
CA ASN A 119 2.13 -6.86 6.76
C ASN A 119 3.27 -6.03 7.34
N GLU A 120 4.29 -6.69 7.88
CA GLU A 120 5.53 -6.05 8.33
C GLU A 120 6.78 -6.90 8.07
N GLY A 121 7.94 -6.24 8.12
CA GLY A 121 9.26 -6.80 7.77
C GLY A 121 10.05 -5.87 6.86
N ALA A 122 11.13 -6.40 6.26
CA ALA A 122 11.89 -5.72 5.22
C ALA A 122 11.58 -6.35 3.85
N ASN A 123 12.25 -7.45 3.50
CA ASN A 123 11.96 -8.20 2.28
C ASN A 123 10.51 -8.69 2.26
N THR A 124 9.97 -9.16 3.40
CA THR A 124 8.57 -9.57 3.52
C THR A 124 7.61 -8.42 3.23
N LEU A 125 7.87 -7.22 3.76
CA LEU A 125 7.05 -6.02 3.53
C LEU A 125 7.06 -5.59 2.07
N ASP A 126 8.25 -5.41 1.50
CA ASP A 126 8.40 -4.86 0.16
C ASP A 126 7.89 -5.81 -0.92
N ASN A 127 8.21 -7.10 -0.81
CA ASN A 127 7.73 -8.08 -1.78
C ASN A 127 6.20 -8.27 -1.65
N ALA A 128 5.65 -8.36 -0.44
CA ALA A 128 4.20 -8.52 -0.27
C ALA A 128 3.43 -7.28 -0.77
N ARG A 129 3.94 -6.06 -0.54
CA ARG A 129 3.34 -4.83 -1.08
C ARG A 129 3.28 -4.82 -2.61
N ASN A 130 4.28 -5.42 -3.28
CA ASN A 130 4.35 -5.47 -4.74
C ASN A 130 3.54 -6.63 -5.35
N ILE A 131 3.34 -7.72 -4.62
CA ILE A 131 2.81 -9.00 -5.16
C ILE A 131 1.35 -9.24 -4.75
N ILE A 132 0.94 -8.80 -3.56
CA ILE A 132 -0.42 -9.04 -3.06
C ILE A 132 -1.34 -7.88 -3.45
N ASP A 133 -2.19 -8.13 -4.44
CA ASP A 133 -3.17 -7.16 -4.94
C ASP A 133 -4.28 -6.91 -3.92
N MET A 134 -4.62 -5.63 -3.69
CA MET A 134 -5.74 -5.23 -2.82
C MET A 134 -6.97 -4.85 -3.65
N TYR A 135 -8.09 -5.55 -3.42
CA TYR A 135 -9.34 -5.35 -4.16
C TYR A 135 -10.35 -4.43 -3.44
N LYS A 136 -10.17 -4.17 -2.15
CA LYS A 136 -11.02 -3.30 -1.33
C LYS A 136 -10.18 -2.24 -0.61
N PRO A 137 -10.68 -1.00 -0.46
CA PRO A 137 -9.94 0.06 0.21
C PRO A 137 -9.80 -0.22 1.71
N ARG A 138 -8.76 0.33 2.33
CA ARG A 138 -8.50 0.25 3.79
C ARG A 138 -8.37 -1.18 4.33
N ARG A 139 -7.98 -2.14 3.49
CA ARG A 139 -7.72 -3.53 3.90
C ARG A 139 -6.27 -3.85 4.18
N ARG A 140 -5.33 -3.01 3.75
CA ARG A 140 -3.90 -3.16 4.01
C ARG A 140 -3.46 -2.26 5.16
N LEU A 141 -2.79 -2.84 6.14
CA LEU A 141 -2.19 -2.16 7.29
C LEU A 141 -0.72 -2.60 7.40
N ASP A 142 0.22 -1.67 7.42
CA ASP A 142 1.65 -1.97 7.47
C ASP A 142 2.44 -0.97 8.33
N CYS A 143 3.77 -1.10 8.31
CA CYS A 143 4.73 -0.33 9.10
C CYS A 143 4.62 1.20 8.95
N GLY A 144 3.92 1.68 7.92
CA GLY A 144 3.55 3.08 7.76
C GLY A 144 4.73 4.04 7.61
N THR A 145 4.51 5.30 8.01
CA THR A 145 5.46 6.40 7.77
C THR A 145 6.80 6.21 8.47
N TRP A 146 6.83 5.53 9.62
CA TRP A 146 8.05 5.39 10.41
C TRP A 146 8.73 4.02 10.25
N GLY A 147 8.14 3.11 9.47
CA GLY A 147 8.72 1.79 9.25
C GLY A 147 8.83 0.95 10.52
N VAL A 148 7.80 1.02 11.39
CA VAL A 148 7.81 0.33 12.69
C VAL A 148 7.64 -1.18 12.51
N MET A 149 8.49 -1.97 13.17
CA MET A 149 8.29 -3.40 13.39
C MET A 149 7.60 -3.61 14.74
N GLY A 150 6.64 -4.53 14.82
CA GLY A 150 5.83 -4.82 16.00
C GLY A 150 4.40 -4.29 15.91
N ILE A 151 3.98 -3.77 14.76
CA ILE A 151 2.58 -3.40 14.55
C ILE A 151 1.70 -4.62 14.26
N GLY A 152 2.29 -5.77 13.90
CA GLY A 152 1.62 -6.91 13.28
C GLY A 152 0.43 -7.40 14.08
N MET A 153 0.67 -7.92 15.29
CA MET A 153 -0.42 -8.53 16.05
C MET A 153 -1.45 -7.51 16.56
N GLY A 154 -1.00 -6.30 16.96
CA GLY A 154 -1.91 -5.23 17.38
C GLY A 154 -2.85 -4.79 16.25
N TYR A 155 -2.33 -4.62 15.03
CA TYR A 155 -3.15 -4.31 13.86
C TYR A 155 -4.07 -5.46 13.47
N ALA A 156 -3.61 -6.71 13.60
CA ALA A 156 -4.44 -7.87 13.28
C ALA A 156 -5.63 -7.99 14.24
N ILE A 157 -5.39 -7.81 15.54
CA ILE A 157 -6.45 -7.77 16.56
C ILE A 157 -7.43 -6.62 16.25
N GLY A 158 -6.91 -5.40 16.06
CA GLY A 158 -7.75 -4.22 15.79
C GLY A 158 -8.61 -4.37 14.54
N ALA A 159 -8.03 -4.88 13.45
CA ALA A 159 -8.75 -5.13 12.20
C ALA A 159 -9.84 -6.20 12.38
N SER A 160 -9.52 -7.31 13.06
CA SER A 160 -10.46 -8.40 13.29
C SER A 160 -11.63 -7.97 14.16
N VAL A 161 -11.36 -7.31 15.29
CA VAL A 161 -12.39 -6.84 16.22
C VAL A 161 -13.28 -5.77 15.58
N THR A 162 -12.70 -4.82 14.85
CA THR A 162 -13.47 -3.72 14.24
C THR A 162 -14.36 -4.19 13.10
N SER A 163 -13.88 -5.15 12.30
CA SER A 163 -14.56 -5.55 11.07
C SER A 163 -15.39 -6.82 11.19
N GLY A 164 -15.12 -7.66 12.20
CA GLY A 164 -15.62 -9.04 12.26
C GLY A 164 -15.14 -9.94 11.13
N SER A 165 -14.20 -9.48 10.30
CA SER A 165 -13.71 -10.19 9.11
C SER A 165 -12.41 -10.95 9.41
N PRO A 166 -12.06 -11.99 8.62
CA PRO A 166 -10.78 -12.67 8.75
C PRO A 166 -9.60 -11.75 8.42
N VAL A 167 -8.47 -12.00 9.09
CA VAL A 167 -7.22 -11.26 8.89
C VAL A 167 -6.10 -12.22 8.50
N VAL A 168 -5.28 -11.82 7.54
CA VAL A 168 -4.02 -12.49 7.21
C VAL A 168 -2.87 -11.55 7.55
N ALA A 169 -1.98 -11.97 8.43
CA ALA A 169 -0.77 -11.24 8.81
C ALA A 169 0.44 -11.89 8.11
N ILE A 170 1.06 -11.18 7.17
CA ILE A 170 2.28 -11.63 6.48
C ILE A 170 3.48 -10.97 7.16
N GLU A 171 4.20 -11.74 7.94
CA GLU A 171 5.17 -11.27 8.92
C GLU A 171 6.59 -11.73 8.54
N GLY A 172 7.58 -10.84 8.55
CA GLY A 172 8.98 -11.30 8.65
C GLY A 172 9.25 -11.86 10.04
N ASP A 173 10.02 -12.92 10.16
CA ASP A 173 10.40 -13.56 11.43
C ASP A 173 10.85 -12.58 12.54
N SER A 174 11.74 -11.64 12.22
CA SER A 174 12.21 -10.60 13.13
C SER A 174 11.10 -9.64 13.52
N ALA A 175 10.25 -9.25 12.58
CA ALA A 175 9.14 -8.33 12.82
C ALA A 175 8.09 -8.94 13.76
N PHE A 176 7.74 -10.21 13.52
CA PHE A 176 6.85 -10.98 14.39
C PHE A 176 7.34 -11.00 15.85
N GLY A 177 8.65 -11.11 16.06
CA GLY A 177 9.25 -11.14 17.39
C GLY A 177 8.91 -9.94 18.28
N PHE A 178 8.58 -8.78 17.72
CA PHE A 178 8.21 -7.58 18.48
C PHE A 178 6.80 -7.66 19.10
N SER A 179 5.90 -8.47 18.53
CA SER A 179 4.50 -8.56 19.01
C SER A 179 3.98 -10.00 19.15
N GLY A 180 4.83 -11.00 18.95
CA GLY A 180 4.42 -12.41 18.82
C GLY A 180 3.77 -13.03 20.06
N MET A 181 3.89 -12.44 21.24
CA MET A 181 3.17 -12.93 22.44
C MET A 181 1.65 -12.70 22.37
N GLU A 182 1.20 -11.77 21.52
CA GLU A 182 -0.22 -11.48 21.31
C GLU A 182 -0.96 -12.59 20.55
N ILE A 183 -0.27 -13.67 20.13
CA ILE A 183 -0.95 -14.88 19.69
C ILE A 183 -1.86 -15.45 20.80
N GLU A 184 -1.49 -15.31 22.07
CA GLU A 184 -2.37 -15.68 23.20
C GLU A 184 -3.65 -14.84 23.16
N THR A 185 -3.53 -13.53 22.96
CA THR A 185 -4.67 -12.61 22.86
C THR A 185 -5.59 -12.98 21.70
N ILE A 186 -5.02 -13.26 20.53
CA ILE A 186 -5.77 -13.74 19.34
C ILE A 186 -6.54 -15.02 19.67
N CYS A 187 -5.90 -16.01 20.29
CA CYS A 187 -6.52 -17.28 20.67
C CYS A 187 -7.60 -17.11 21.74
N ARG A 188 -7.34 -16.32 22.78
CA ARG A 188 -8.24 -16.09 23.92
C ARG A 188 -9.56 -15.45 23.49
N TYR A 189 -9.53 -14.60 22.47
CA TYR A 189 -10.73 -14.02 21.87
C TYR A 189 -11.26 -14.78 20.66
N ASN A 190 -10.66 -15.91 20.30
CA ASN A 190 -11.01 -16.73 19.14
C ASN A 190 -11.14 -15.90 17.85
N LEU A 191 -10.17 -15.01 17.61
CA LEU A 191 -10.18 -14.12 16.45
C LEU A 191 -9.75 -14.89 15.18
N PRO A 192 -10.41 -14.67 14.03
CA PRO A 192 -10.07 -15.33 12.76
C PRO A 192 -8.81 -14.72 12.12
N VAL A 193 -7.65 -14.91 12.76
CA VAL A 193 -6.36 -14.39 12.29
C VAL A 193 -5.45 -15.55 11.85
N THR A 194 -5.00 -15.50 10.61
CA THR A 194 -3.98 -16.40 10.06
C THR A 194 -2.65 -15.67 9.96
N ILE A 195 -1.62 -16.18 10.63
CA ILE A 195 -0.28 -15.57 10.66
C ILE A 195 0.64 -16.41 9.76
N VAL A 196 1.26 -15.76 8.77
CA VAL A 196 2.20 -16.38 7.83
C VAL A 196 3.57 -15.77 8.06
N ILE A 197 4.44 -16.49 8.77
CA ILE A 197 5.80 -16.05 9.09
C ILE A 197 6.75 -16.48 7.97
N PHE A 198 7.50 -15.51 7.43
CA PHE A 198 8.52 -15.66 6.40
C PHE A 198 9.92 -15.63 7.00
#